data_AF-A0AAV7DPD6-F1
#
_entry.id   AF-A0AAV7DPD6-F1
#
_cell.length_a   1.000
_cell.length_b   1.000
_cell.length_c   1.000
_cell.angle_alpha   90.00
_cell.angle_beta   90.00
_cell.angle_gamma   90.00
#
_symmetry.space_group_name_H-M   'P 1'
#
loop_
_entity.id
_entity.type
_entity.pdbx_description
1 polymer ?
#
loop_
_entity_poly.entity_id
_entity_poly.type
_entity_poly.pdbx_seq_one_letter_code
_entity_poly.pdbx_strand_id
1 'polypeptide(L)'
;MSSCRALLCGRCLLLTRRAPPSSSCLRPRRVSTRPSGFRPERVAVVTKTTRYEFEQQRYRYTGVNEDELRELLALKGSSYNGLLQRHNIHSENVEHVVESLRNEGIDVRVVKRRDYDEETVRWADAIISAGGDGTMLLAASKVLDKSKPVIGVNTDPERSEGHLCLPVRYTHSFPEALHKLYRGEFRWQWRQRIRLFLEGTGINLTPVDLHEQQLSLEQHSKAHSAGGHQEQSKLLPLFRGPICYR
;
A
#
# COMPACT_ATOMS: atom_id res chain seq x y z
N MET A 1 39.63 -26.46 34.54
CA MET A 1 38.96 -26.38 35.85
C MET A 1 40.03 -26.39 36.93
N SER A 2 40.05 -25.30 37.72
CA SER A 2 40.68 -25.07 39.02
C SER A 2 42.12 -25.52 39.29
N SER A 3 43.02 -24.53 39.38
CA SER A 3 43.99 -24.48 40.47
C SER A 3 44.50 -23.05 40.61
N CYS A 4 44.27 -22.43 41.76
CA CYS A 4 45.18 -21.41 42.28
C CYS A 4 45.10 -21.39 43.81
N ARG A 5 46.13 -21.99 44.42
CA ARG A 5 46.64 -21.73 45.77
C ARG A 5 47.00 -20.23 45.86
N ALA A 6 46.46 -19.47 46.81
CA ALA A 6 46.81 -19.38 48.22
C ALA A 6 48.02 -18.47 48.51
N LEU A 7 47.88 -17.75 49.64
CA LEU A 7 48.91 -17.09 50.46
C LEU A 7 49.32 -15.69 49.99
N LEU A 8 49.46 -14.67 50.84
CA LEU A 8 49.22 -14.46 52.27
C LEU A 8 49.53 -12.96 52.53
N CYS A 9 49.25 -12.54 53.77
CA CYS A 9 49.79 -11.35 54.43
C CYS A 9 49.03 -10.05 54.11
N GLY A 10 48.53 -9.28 55.08
CA GLY A 10 48.65 -9.35 56.52
C GLY A 10 48.37 -7.95 57.08
N ARG A 11 47.75 -7.91 58.26
CA ARG A 11 47.51 -6.76 59.15
C ARG A 11 46.26 -5.90 58.89
N CYS A 12 45.32 -6.18 59.79
CA CYS A 12 44.18 -5.41 60.22
C CYS A 12 44.61 -4.07 60.85
N LEU A 13 44.01 -2.97 60.40
CA LEU A 13 43.89 -1.72 61.15
C LEU A 13 42.50 -1.17 60.87
N LEU A 14 41.68 -1.16 61.92
CA LEU A 14 40.33 -0.63 61.97
C LEU A 14 40.38 0.89 61.74
N LEU A 15 39.90 1.32 60.58
CA LEU A 15 39.54 2.71 60.31
C LEU A 15 38.09 2.76 59.86
N THR A 16 37.38 3.70 60.48
CA THR A 16 35.96 3.96 60.43
C THR A 16 35.44 4.17 59.00
N ARG A 17 34.32 3.51 58.69
CA ARG A 17 33.58 3.63 57.43
C ARG A 17 33.18 5.09 57.17
N ARG A 18 33.72 5.71 56.12
CA ARG A 18 33.06 6.81 55.41
C ARG A 18 32.54 6.28 54.08
N ALA A 19 31.23 6.36 53.88
CA ALA A 19 30.57 6.03 52.63
C ALA A 19 31.03 6.99 51.51
N PRO A 20 31.24 6.52 50.27
CA PRO A 20 31.50 7.39 49.15
C PRO A 20 30.23 8.18 48.79
N PRO A 21 30.35 9.42 48.28
CA PRO A 21 29.20 10.20 47.87
C PRO A 21 28.50 9.49 46.71
N SER A 22 27.17 9.42 46.79
CA SER A 22 26.29 8.91 45.74
C SER A 22 26.52 9.71 44.46
N SER A 23 27.24 9.12 43.50
CA SER A 23 27.22 9.57 42.12
C SER A 23 25.79 9.38 41.61
N SER A 24 25.02 10.46 41.55
CA SER A 24 23.74 10.48 40.86
C SER A 24 24.03 10.25 39.38
N CYS A 25 24.00 8.99 38.97
CA CYS A 25 23.87 8.63 37.58
C CYS A 25 22.57 9.27 37.10
N LEU A 26 22.67 10.45 36.47
CA LEU A 26 21.59 11.05 35.74
C LEU A 26 21.21 10.04 34.66
N ARG A 27 20.20 9.22 34.96
CA ARG A 27 19.53 8.39 33.97
C ARG A 27 19.18 9.36 32.83
N PRO A 28 19.57 9.08 31.58
CA PRO A 28 19.05 9.88 30.49
C PRO A 28 17.55 9.85 30.62
N ARG A 29 16.94 11.03 30.80
CA ARG A 29 15.49 11.20 30.75
C ARG A 29 15.09 10.53 29.44
N ARG A 30 14.48 9.35 29.52
CA ARG A 30 13.73 8.80 28.39
C ARG A 30 12.68 9.87 28.13
N VAL A 31 12.94 10.71 27.12
CA VAL A 31 11.88 11.46 26.49
C VAL A 31 10.92 10.37 26.05
N SER A 32 9.80 10.27 26.76
CA SER A 32 8.66 9.50 26.30
C SER A 32 8.16 10.24 25.07
N THR A 33 8.82 10.02 23.94
CA THR A 33 8.24 10.31 22.64
C THR A 33 7.14 9.28 22.50
N ARG A 34 5.98 9.53 23.12
CA ARG A 34 4.76 8.86 22.68
C ARG A 34 4.73 9.04 21.17
N PRO A 35 4.67 7.97 20.36
CA PRO A 35 4.57 8.13 18.92
C PRO A 35 3.37 9.06 18.68
N SER A 36 3.63 10.22 18.07
CA SER A 36 2.58 11.16 17.71
C SER A 36 1.64 10.41 16.77
N GLY A 37 0.39 10.23 17.17
CA GLY A 37 -0.61 9.62 16.30
C GLY A 37 -0.81 10.43 15.03
N PHE A 38 -1.43 9.80 14.04
CA PHE A 38 -1.73 10.42 12.77
C PHE A 38 -3.23 10.67 12.68
N ARG A 39 -3.65 11.91 12.41
CA ARG A 39 -5.05 12.33 12.34
C ARG A 39 -5.26 13.12 11.03
N PRO A 40 -5.71 12.47 9.94
CA PRO A 40 -5.98 13.17 8.70
C PRO A 40 -7.29 13.95 8.81
N GLU A 41 -7.35 15.15 8.21
CA GLU A 41 -8.60 15.91 8.08
C GLU A 41 -9.32 15.54 6.79
N ARG A 42 -8.55 15.18 5.74
CA ARG A 42 -9.06 14.79 4.41
C ARG A 42 -8.51 13.44 3.98
N VAL A 43 -9.40 12.54 3.58
CA VAL A 43 -9.05 11.19 3.12
C VAL A 43 -9.68 10.89 1.77
N ALA A 44 -8.86 10.45 0.81
CA ALA A 44 -9.36 9.89 -0.43
C ALA A 44 -9.45 8.36 -0.30
N VAL A 45 -10.65 7.81 -0.50
CA VAL A 45 -10.91 6.36 -0.54
C VAL A 45 -10.95 5.92 -1.99
N VAL A 46 -9.88 5.25 -2.45
CA VAL A 46 -9.77 4.68 -3.79
C VAL A 46 -10.39 3.29 -3.78
N THR A 47 -11.52 3.12 -4.47
CA THR A 47 -12.28 1.86 -4.47
C THR A 47 -11.97 1.01 -5.69
N LYS A 48 -11.94 -0.31 -5.48
CA LYS A 48 -11.88 -1.29 -6.56
C LYS A 48 -13.13 -1.19 -7.44
N THR A 49 -12.94 -1.11 -8.76
CA THR A 49 -14.02 -1.47 -9.69
C THR A 49 -14.20 -2.99 -9.66
N THR A 50 -15.35 -3.47 -9.21
CA THR A 50 -15.62 -4.91 -9.15
C THR A 50 -15.80 -5.47 -10.56
N ARG A 51 -15.58 -6.78 -10.74
CA ARG A 51 -15.83 -7.42 -12.04
C ARG A 51 -17.30 -7.32 -12.44
N TYR A 52 -18.22 -7.43 -11.47
CA TYR A 52 -19.64 -7.18 -11.70
C TYR A 52 -19.90 -5.77 -12.26
N GLU A 53 -19.33 -4.75 -11.61
CA GLU A 53 -19.47 -3.37 -12.06
C GLU A 53 -18.85 -3.15 -13.45
N PHE A 54 -17.67 -3.73 -13.70
CA PHE A 54 -17.00 -3.63 -14.99
C PHE A 54 -17.85 -4.21 -16.13
N GLU A 55 -18.43 -5.40 -15.95
CA GLU A 55 -19.26 -6.04 -16.97
C GLU A 55 -20.55 -5.22 -17.18
N GLN A 56 -21.19 -4.73 -16.12
CA GLN A 56 -22.33 -3.81 -16.25
C GLN A 56 -21.97 -2.56 -17.05
N GLN A 57 -20.86 -1.89 -16.73
CA GLN A 57 -20.41 -0.70 -17.47
C GLN A 57 -20.13 -0.99 -18.94
N ARG A 58 -19.60 -2.19 -19.24
CA ARG A 58 -19.31 -2.64 -20.61
C ARG A 58 -20.58 -2.79 -21.45
N TYR A 59 -21.64 -3.33 -20.86
CA TYR A 59 -22.89 -3.63 -21.58
C TYR A 59 -23.96 -2.55 -21.44
N ARG A 60 -23.74 -1.54 -20.60
CA ARG A 60 -24.64 -0.40 -20.43
C ARG A 60 -24.90 0.35 -21.75
N TYR A 61 -23.91 0.42 -22.64
CA TYR A 61 -24.06 1.09 -23.95
C TYR A 61 -24.72 0.21 -25.02
N THR A 62 -24.83 -1.10 -24.81
CA THR A 62 -25.42 -2.03 -25.78
C THR A 62 -26.91 -2.29 -25.53
N GLY A 63 -27.51 -1.68 -24.50
CA GLY A 63 -28.94 -1.83 -24.18
C GLY A 63 -29.31 -3.21 -23.63
N VAL A 64 -28.30 -4.01 -23.26
CA VAL A 64 -28.45 -5.37 -22.74
C VAL A 64 -29.14 -5.32 -21.38
N ASN A 65 -30.22 -6.08 -21.23
CA ASN A 65 -30.93 -6.17 -19.95
C ASN A 65 -30.21 -7.13 -18.97
N GLU A 66 -30.70 -7.19 -17.73
CA GLU A 66 -30.04 -7.96 -16.66
C GLU A 66 -30.02 -9.48 -16.93
N ASP A 67 -31.06 -10.03 -17.57
CA ASP A 67 -31.14 -11.45 -17.89
C ASP A 67 -30.18 -11.83 -19.02
N GLU A 68 -30.09 -11.00 -20.06
CA GLU A 68 -29.10 -11.15 -21.13
C GLU A 68 -27.67 -11.04 -20.59
N LEU A 69 -27.42 -10.12 -19.66
CA LEU A 69 -26.12 -10.00 -18.99
C LEU A 69 -25.77 -11.30 -18.23
N ARG A 70 -26.75 -11.91 -17.56
CA ARG A 70 -26.59 -13.18 -16.87
C ARG A 70 -26.22 -14.31 -17.84
N GLU A 71 -26.89 -14.39 -18.99
CA GLU A 71 -26.57 -15.38 -20.03
C GLU A 71 -25.19 -15.15 -20.64
N LEU A 72 -24.84 -13.91 -20.98
CA LEU A 72 -23.53 -13.57 -21.53
C LEU A 72 -22.39 -13.91 -20.56
N LEU A 73 -22.58 -13.69 -19.26
CA LEU A 73 -21.61 -14.05 -18.24
C LEU A 73 -21.49 -15.57 -18.10
N ALA A 74 -22.61 -16.30 -18.15
CA ALA A 74 -22.61 -17.76 -18.12
C ALA A 74 -21.85 -18.35 -19.32
N LEU A 75 -22.05 -17.81 -20.53
CA LEU A 75 -21.30 -18.21 -21.74
C LEU A 75 -19.80 -17.96 -21.61
N LYS A 76 -19.38 -16.92 -20.87
CA LYS A 76 -17.98 -16.64 -20.52
C LYS A 76 -17.48 -17.42 -19.30
N GLY A 77 -18.24 -18.40 -18.80
CA GLY A 77 -17.87 -19.22 -17.64
C GLY A 77 -17.88 -18.47 -16.31
N SER A 78 -18.71 -17.43 -16.18
CA SER A 78 -18.76 -16.57 -14.98
C SER A 78 -20.16 -16.57 -14.36
N SER A 79 -20.24 -16.82 -13.05
CA SER A 79 -21.51 -16.79 -12.32
C SER A 79 -21.95 -15.36 -12.02
N TYR A 80 -23.08 -14.93 -12.59
CA TYR A 80 -23.69 -13.63 -12.29
C TYR A 80 -23.93 -13.44 -10.79
N ASN A 81 -24.61 -14.39 -10.15
CA ASN A 81 -24.94 -14.34 -8.72
C ASN A 81 -23.67 -14.29 -7.86
N GLY A 82 -22.64 -15.05 -8.24
CA GLY A 82 -21.35 -14.99 -7.55
C GLY A 82 -20.67 -13.62 -7.69
N LEU A 83 -20.71 -13.02 -8.89
CA LEU A 83 -20.17 -11.67 -9.11
C LEU A 83 -20.95 -10.60 -8.33
N LEU A 84 -22.28 -10.68 -8.33
CA LEU A 84 -23.16 -9.78 -7.58
C LEU A 84 -22.94 -9.90 -6.08
N GLN A 85 -22.90 -11.12 -5.54
CA GLN A 85 -22.64 -11.35 -4.10
C GLN A 85 -21.32 -10.71 -3.67
N ARG A 86 -20.24 -10.90 -4.45
CA ARG A 86 -18.92 -10.31 -4.15
C ARG A 86 -18.91 -8.80 -4.31
N HIS A 87 -19.73 -8.27 -5.22
CA HIS A 87 -19.90 -6.83 -5.33
C HIS A 87 -20.59 -6.26 -4.09
N ASN A 88 -21.64 -6.91 -3.59
CA ASN A 88 -22.35 -6.46 -2.40
C ASN A 88 -21.44 -6.46 -1.17
N ILE A 89 -20.72 -7.56 -0.92
CA ILE A 89 -19.73 -7.65 0.18
C ILE A 89 -18.68 -6.54 0.07
N HIS A 90 -18.16 -6.28 -1.14
CA HIS A 90 -17.22 -5.19 -1.37
C HIS A 90 -17.84 -3.83 -1.04
N SER A 91 -19.04 -3.54 -1.56
CA SER A 91 -19.74 -2.28 -1.38
C SER A 91 -20.08 -2.02 0.09
N GLU A 92 -20.57 -3.03 0.81
CA GLU A 92 -20.85 -2.95 2.25
C GLU A 92 -19.59 -2.63 3.06
N ASN A 93 -18.47 -3.30 2.77
CA ASN A 93 -17.20 -3.02 3.45
C ASN A 93 -16.61 -1.64 3.08
N VAL A 94 -16.81 -1.17 1.85
CA VAL A 94 -16.42 0.22 1.46
C VAL A 94 -17.25 1.23 2.25
N GLU A 95 -18.57 1.03 2.32
CA GLU A 95 -19.49 1.90 3.04
C GLU A 95 -19.13 1.96 4.52
N HIS A 96 -18.88 0.80 5.15
CA HIS A 96 -18.43 0.74 6.54
C HIS A 96 -17.15 1.57 6.79
N VAL A 97 -16.15 1.50 5.91
CA VAL A 97 -14.93 2.32 6.01
C VAL A 97 -15.24 3.81 5.87
N VAL A 98 -16.05 4.18 4.88
CA VAL A 98 -16.40 5.59 4.60
C VAL A 98 -17.19 6.20 5.75
N GLU A 99 -18.19 5.49 6.26
CA GLU A 99 -18.97 5.92 7.42
C GLU A 99 -18.11 6.07 8.66
N SER A 100 -17.23 5.11 8.93
CA SER A 100 -16.31 5.17 10.06
C SER A 100 -15.40 6.42 10.04
N LEU A 101 -14.95 6.84 8.85
CA LEU A 101 -14.17 8.07 8.69
C LEU A 101 -15.03 9.32 8.90
N ARG A 102 -16.20 9.37 8.27
CA ARG A 102 -17.13 10.51 8.36
C ARG A 102 -17.63 10.73 9.79
N ASN A 103 -17.87 9.66 10.53
CA ASN A 103 -18.28 9.72 11.94
C ASN A 103 -17.21 10.35 12.85
N GLU A 104 -15.94 10.30 12.44
CA GLU A 104 -14.83 10.98 13.12
C GLU A 104 -14.59 12.41 12.59
N GLY A 105 -15.48 12.94 11.75
CA GLY A 105 -15.41 14.29 11.19
C GLY A 105 -14.40 14.46 10.05
N ILE A 106 -13.93 13.37 9.45
CA ILE A 106 -13.02 13.41 8.30
C ILE A 106 -13.81 13.76 7.03
N ASP A 107 -13.28 14.67 6.21
CA ASP A 107 -13.77 14.91 4.87
C ASP A 107 -13.30 13.79 3.92
N VAL A 108 -14.26 13.08 3.31
CA VAL A 108 -14.00 11.85 2.55
C VAL A 108 -14.44 11.99 1.10
N ARG A 109 -13.48 11.79 0.18
CA ARG A 109 -13.74 11.61 -1.25
C ARG A 109 -13.62 10.15 -1.62
N VAL A 110 -14.71 9.54 -2.09
CA VAL A 110 -14.69 8.18 -2.65
C VAL A 110 -14.46 8.30 -4.15
N VAL A 111 -13.37 7.72 -4.64
CA VAL A 111 -12.98 7.79 -6.05
C VAL A 111 -12.74 6.41 -6.62
N LYS A 112 -13.09 6.23 -7.89
CA LYS A 112 -12.75 5.03 -8.66
C LYS A 112 -11.51 5.30 -9.49
N ARG A 113 -10.97 4.25 -10.11
CA ARG A 113 -9.74 4.35 -10.92
C ARG A 113 -9.78 5.50 -11.93
N ARG A 114 -10.90 5.67 -12.64
CA ARG A 114 -11.07 6.68 -13.69
C ARG A 114 -10.91 8.11 -13.17
N ASP A 115 -11.33 8.34 -11.93
CA ASP A 115 -11.36 9.67 -11.32
C ASP A 115 -10.21 9.86 -10.31
N TYR A 116 -9.37 8.82 -10.11
CA TYR A 116 -8.24 8.89 -9.20
C TYR A 116 -7.01 9.44 -9.91
N ASP A 117 -6.68 10.69 -9.62
CA ASP A 117 -5.62 11.46 -10.26
C ASP A 117 -4.70 12.17 -9.24
N GLU A 118 -3.77 12.97 -9.75
CA GLU A 118 -2.84 13.72 -8.90
C GLU A 118 -3.52 14.81 -8.06
N GLU A 119 -4.64 15.38 -8.54
CA GLU A 119 -5.39 16.38 -7.79
C GLU A 119 -6.01 15.76 -6.54
N THR A 120 -6.61 14.58 -6.71
CA THR A 120 -7.11 13.77 -5.60
C THR A 120 -6.01 13.47 -4.59
N VAL A 121 -4.83 13.07 -5.07
CA VAL A 121 -3.66 12.83 -4.20
C VAL A 121 -3.27 14.10 -3.47
N ARG A 122 -3.16 15.26 -4.14
CA ARG A 122 -2.78 16.53 -3.52
C ARG A 122 -3.77 16.98 -2.46
N TRP A 123 -5.07 16.81 -2.71
CA TRP A 123 -6.14 17.20 -1.79
C TRP A 123 -6.14 16.40 -0.48
N ALA A 124 -5.85 15.10 -0.53
CA ALA A 124 -5.92 14.24 0.65
C ALA A 124 -4.65 14.28 1.52
N ASP A 125 -4.84 14.17 2.83
CA ASP A 125 -3.76 14.00 3.80
C ASP A 125 -3.35 12.52 3.91
N ALA A 126 -4.28 11.60 3.63
CA ALA A 126 -4.03 10.17 3.51
C ALA A 126 -4.88 9.52 2.41
N ILE A 127 -4.37 8.46 1.82
CA ILE A 127 -5.10 7.65 0.84
C ILE A 127 -5.48 6.32 1.48
N ILE A 128 -6.75 5.93 1.38
CA ILE A 128 -7.21 4.59 1.72
C ILE A 128 -7.52 3.84 0.43
N SER A 129 -6.87 2.70 0.22
CA SER A 129 -7.23 1.77 -0.84
C SER A 129 -8.26 0.78 -0.32
N ALA A 130 -9.48 0.76 -0.86
CA ALA A 130 -10.52 -0.19 -0.52
C ALA A 130 -10.65 -1.25 -1.62
N GLY A 131 -10.03 -2.41 -1.40
CA GLY A 131 -9.89 -3.50 -2.37
C GLY A 131 -8.74 -4.43 -1.99
N GLY A 132 -8.25 -5.24 -2.92
CA GLY A 132 -7.08 -6.08 -2.69
C GLY A 132 -5.75 -5.35 -2.96
N ASP A 133 -4.66 -6.11 -3.06
CA ASP A 133 -3.32 -5.57 -3.34
C ASP A 133 -3.26 -4.80 -4.67
N GLY A 134 -4.01 -5.20 -5.69
CA GLY A 134 -4.08 -4.47 -6.96
C GLY A 134 -4.61 -3.04 -6.81
N THR A 135 -5.59 -2.83 -5.91
CA THR A 135 -6.10 -1.48 -5.59
C THR A 135 -5.08 -0.69 -4.78
N MET A 136 -4.36 -1.36 -3.87
CA MET A 136 -3.30 -0.74 -3.09
C MET A 136 -2.15 -0.26 -3.99
N LEU A 137 -1.77 -1.05 -4.99
CA LEU A 137 -0.75 -0.69 -5.97
C LEU A 137 -1.21 0.48 -6.87
N LEU A 138 -2.46 0.48 -7.32
CA LEU A 138 -3.05 1.60 -8.05
C LEU A 138 -3.03 2.90 -7.22
N ALA A 139 -3.45 2.83 -5.95
CA ALA A 139 -3.41 3.98 -5.06
C ALA A 139 -1.96 4.46 -4.86
N ALA A 140 -1.05 3.54 -4.59
CA ALA A 140 0.35 3.85 -4.33
C ALA A 140 1.07 4.44 -5.56
N SER A 141 0.69 4.08 -6.79
CA SER A 141 1.40 4.51 -8.01
C SER A 141 1.36 6.02 -8.24
N LYS A 142 0.30 6.71 -7.80
CA LYS A 142 0.15 8.16 -7.92
C LYS A 142 0.66 8.94 -6.71
N VAL A 143 1.03 8.26 -5.62
CA VAL A 143 1.60 8.89 -4.42
C VAL A 143 3.12 8.90 -4.54
N LEU A 144 3.64 10.10 -4.83
CA LEU A 144 5.09 10.37 -4.95
C LEU A 144 5.68 11.01 -3.69
N ASP A 145 4.84 11.64 -2.87
CA ASP A 145 5.26 12.23 -1.60
C ASP A 145 5.42 11.14 -0.53
N LYS A 146 6.64 11.06 0.03
CA LYS A 146 7.00 10.13 1.10
C LYS A 146 6.23 10.39 2.40
N SER A 147 5.77 11.62 2.66
CA SER A 147 4.96 11.92 3.85
C SER A 147 3.49 11.54 3.73
N LYS A 148 3.03 11.15 2.54
CA LYS A 148 1.62 10.82 2.28
C LYS A 148 1.37 9.33 2.48
N PRO A 149 0.69 8.93 3.56
CA PRO A 149 0.45 7.52 3.82
C PRO A 149 -0.61 6.95 2.88
N VAL A 150 -0.40 5.70 2.49
CA VAL A 150 -1.39 4.87 1.79
C VAL A 150 -1.73 3.69 2.69
N ILE A 151 -3.02 3.52 2.98
CA ILE A 151 -3.53 2.51 3.91
C ILE A 151 -4.44 1.57 3.13
N GLY A 152 -4.07 0.29 3.01
CA GLY A 152 -4.88 -0.70 2.31
C GLY A 152 -5.91 -1.36 3.23
N VAL A 153 -7.17 -1.44 2.80
CA VAL A 153 -8.25 -2.20 3.46
C VAL A 153 -8.76 -3.25 2.48
N ASN A 154 -8.66 -4.52 2.86
CA ASN A 154 -9.16 -5.61 2.05
C ASN A 154 -10.67 -5.78 2.21
N THR A 155 -11.43 -5.45 1.18
CA THR A 155 -12.91 -5.41 1.22
C THR A 155 -13.60 -6.76 0.94
N ASP A 156 -12.86 -7.83 0.65
CA ASP A 156 -13.41 -9.19 0.42
C ASP A 156 -12.38 -10.23 0.92
N PRO A 157 -12.06 -10.21 2.23
CA PRO A 157 -10.99 -11.01 2.80
C PRO A 157 -11.25 -12.52 2.76
N GLU A 158 -12.50 -12.95 2.63
CA GLU A 158 -12.84 -14.37 2.46
C GLU A 158 -12.44 -14.92 1.09
N ARG A 159 -12.21 -14.04 0.10
CA ARG A 159 -11.90 -14.44 -1.28
C ARG A 159 -10.44 -14.25 -1.66
N SER A 160 -9.78 -13.26 -1.08
CA SER A 160 -8.39 -12.94 -1.41
C SER A 160 -7.64 -12.45 -0.19
N GLU A 161 -6.39 -12.87 -0.08
CA GLU A 161 -5.45 -12.27 0.87
C GLU A 161 -5.02 -10.89 0.36
N GLY A 162 -4.80 -9.95 1.29
CA GLY A 162 -4.22 -8.64 1.01
C GLY A 162 -2.93 -8.47 1.79
N HIS A 163 -1.79 -8.86 1.20
CA HIS A 163 -0.50 -8.83 1.90
C HIS A 163 0.00 -7.39 2.13
N LEU A 164 -0.50 -6.44 1.35
CA LEU A 164 -0.20 -5.01 1.48
C LEU A 164 -1.28 -4.27 2.29
N CYS A 165 -2.40 -4.93 2.58
CA CYS A 165 -3.52 -4.37 3.33
C CYS A 165 -3.34 -4.57 4.85
N LEU A 166 -4.16 -3.86 5.61
CA LEU A 166 -4.31 -4.06 7.05
C LEU A 166 -4.75 -5.52 7.35
N PRO A 167 -4.42 -6.04 8.56
CA PRO A 167 -4.93 -7.32 9.01
C PRO A 167 -6.45 -7.45 8.83
N VAL A 168 -6.91 -8.62 8.36
CA VAL A 168 -8.31 -8.90 7.96
C VAL A 168 -9.35 -8.45 8.98
N ARG A 169 -9.09 -8.56 10.29
CA ARG A 169 -10.00 -8.08 11.33
C ARG A 169 -10.43 -6.61 11.17
N TYR A 170 -9.55 -5.78 10.60
CA TYR A 170 -9.81 -4.35 10.42
C TYR A 170 -10.73 -4.02 9.25
N THR A 171 -11.08 -5.01 8.42
CA THR A 171 -12.16 -4.85 7.45
C THR A 171 -13.51 -4.66 8.15
N HIS A 172 -13.79 -5.46 9.18
CA HIS A 172 -15.06 -5.41 9.93
C HIS A 172 -14.98 -4.55 11.21
N SER A 173 -13.78 -4.15 11.60
CA SER A 173 -13.54 -3.31 12.79
C SER A 173 -12.66 -2.12 12.42
N PHE A 174 -13.00 -1.44 11.33
CA PHE A 174 -12.24 -0.30 10.84
C PHE A 174 -12.12 0.85 11.87
N PRO A 175 -13.14 1.16 12.70
CA PRO A 175 -12.99 2.14 13.79
C PRO A 175 -11.84 1.82 14.76
N GLU A 176 -11.58 0.54 15.05
CA GLU A 176 -10.43 0.15 15.90
C GLU A 176 -9.10 0.51 15.22
N ALA A 177 -8.98 0.28 13.91
CA ALA A 177 -7.79 0.67 13.15
C ALA A 177 -7.58 2.18 13.18
N LEU A 178 -8.66 2.96 13.03
CA LEU A 178 -8.63 4.41 13.04
C LEU A 178 -8.22 4.97 14.41
N HIS A 179 -8.76 4.42 15.49
CA HIS A 179 -8.32 4.80 16.84
C HIS A 179 -6.85 4.46 17.11
N LYS A 180 -6.35 3.32 16.61
CA LYS A 180 -4.92 2.99 16.70
C LYS A 180 -4.05 3.98 15.92
N LEU A 181 -4.50 4.39 14.74
CA LEU A 181 -3.86 5.44 13.94
C LEU A 181 -3.75 6.75 14.75
N TYR A 182 -4.83 7.16 15.42
CA TYR A 182 -4.87 8.39 16.23
C TYR A 182 -4.01 8.33 17.49
N ARG A 183 -3.78 7.14 18.04
CA ARG A 183 -2.95 6.92 19.23
C ARG A 183 -1.49 6.66 18.92
N GLY A 184 -1.12 6.52 17.64
CA GLY A 184 0.24 6.14 17.26
C GLY A 184 0.55 4.67 17.48
N GLU A 185 -0.47 3.81 17.62
CA GLU A 185 -0.35 2.37 17.86
C GLU A 185 -0.16 1.58 16.55
N PHE A 186 0.79 2.03 15.74
CA PHE A 186 1.08 1.45 14.44
C PHE A 186 2.56 1.66 14.09
N ARG A 187 3.02 1.03 12.99
CA ARG A 187 4.37 1.24 12.46
C ARG A 187 4.28 1.65 11.00
N TRP A 188 4.97 2.74 10.66
CA TRP A 188 5.21 3.10 9.27
C TRP A 188 6.05 2.02 8.59
N GLN A 189 5.61 1.58 7.41
CA GLN A 189 6.36 0.64 6.57
C GLN A 189 6.75 1.33 5.28
N TRP A 190 8.06 1.52 5.10
CA TRP A 190 8.62 2.01 3.85
C TRP A 190 8.75 0.86 2.86
N ARG A 191 8.27 1.08 1.64
CA ARG A 191 8.36 0.10 0.55
C ARG A 191 9.34 0.61 -0.50
N GLN A 192 10.28 -0.25 -0.90
CA GLN A 192 11.19 0.03 -2.00
C GLN A 192 10.44 0.01 -3.33
N ARG A 193 10.76 0.94 -4.22
CA ARG A 193 10.17 1.03 -5.56
C ARG A 193 11.27 0.97 -6.61
N ILE A 194 11.06 0.18 -7.65
CA ILE A 194 11.98 0.10 -8.78
C ILE A 194 11.66 1.25 -9.72
N ARG A 195 12.69 2.02 -10.08
CA ARG A 195 12.61 3.04 -11.13
C ARG A 195 13.32 2.52 -12.37
N LEU A 196 12.62 2.52 -13.50
CA LEU A 196 13.16 2.10 -14.78
C LEU A 196 13.41 3.34 -15.65
N PHE A 197 14.48 3.29 -16.44
CA PHE A 197 14.79 4.24 -17.50
C PHE A 197 14.88 3.46 -18.81
N LEU A 198 14.19 3.92 -19.84
CA LEU A 198 14.15 3.28 -21.15
C LEU A 198 14.74 4.24 -22.18
N GLU A 199 15.64 3.75 -23.02
CA GLU A 199 16.31 4.52 -24.08
C GLU A 199 16.22 3.74 -25.40
N GLY A 200 15.90 4.43 -26.50
CA GLY A 200 15.70 3.83 -27.82
C GLY A 200 14.66 4.57 -28.67
N THR A 201 14.62 4.23 -29.95
CA THR A 201 13.63 4.76 -30.90
C THR A 201 12.30 4.01 -30.78
N GLY A 202 11.17 4.70 -30.96
CA GLY A 202 9.84 4.07 -30.95
C GLY A 202 9.27 3.74 -29.56
N ILE A 203 9.88 4.26 -28.48
CA ILE A 203 9.37 4.09 -27.12
C ILE A 203 8.17 5.01 -26.90
N ASN A 204 7.05 4.43 -26.46
CA ASN A 204 5.94 5.22 -25.95
C ASN A 204 6.31 5.79 -24.58
N LEU A 205 6.41 7.11 -24.47
CA LEU A 205 6.81 7.81 -23.25
C LEU A 205 5.69 7.88 -22.21
N THR A 206 4.43 7.67 -22.63
CA THR A 206 3.29 7.68 -21.71
C THR A 206 3.06 6.26 -21.20
N PRO A 207 3.25 6.00 -19.88
CA PRO A 207 2.90 4.72 -19.28
C PRO A 207 1.42 4.43 -19.52
N VAL A 208 1.10 3.21 -19.92
CA VAL A 208 -0.28 2.76 -20.09
C VAL A 208 -0.55 1.63 -19.10
N ASP A 209 -1.65 1.70 -18.36
CA ASP A 209 -2.06 0.63 -17.47
C ASP A 209 -2.45 -0.59 -18.31
N LEU A 210 -1.85 -1.76 -18.07
CA LEU A 210 -2.05 -2.95 -18.92
C LEU A 210 -3.53 -3.33 -19.13
N HIS A 211 -4.40 -3.09 -18.15
CA HIS A 211 -5.82 -3.39 -18.29
C HIS A 211 -6.58 -2.46 -19.27
N GLU A 212 -6.00 -1.31 -19.65
CA GLU A 212 -6.53 -0.40 -20.67
C GLU A 212 -6.13 -0.87 -22.06
N GLN A 213 -4.94 -1.48 -22.17
CA GLN A 213 -4.52 -2.23 -23.34
C GLN A 213 -5.13 -3.63 -23.26
N GLN A 214 -6.40 -3.74 -23.64
CA GLN A 214 -7.05 -5.03 -23.82
C GLN A 214 -6.44 -5.72 -25.06
N LEU A 215 -5.20 -6.19 -24.93
CA LEU A 215 -4.48 -6.90 -25.98
C LEU A 215 -5.13 -8.27 -26.15
N SER A 216 -5.51 -8.60 -27.38
CA SER A 216 -5.82 -9.98 -27.74
C SER A 216 -4.61 -10.89 -27.50
N LEU A 217 -4.84 -12.20 -27.35
CA LEU A 217 -3.78 -13.19 -27.20
C LEU A 217 -2.74 -13.10 -28.34
N GLU A 218 -3.21 -12.80 -29.55
CA GLU A 218 -2.35 -12.56 -30.72
C GLU A 218 -1.52 -11.29 -30.60
N GLN A 219 -2.08 -10.21 -30.08
CA GLN A 219 -1.35 -8.97 -29.84
C GLN A 219 -0.31 -9.13 -28.72
N HIS A 220 -0.62 -9.91 -27.68
CA HIS A 220 0.37 -10.32 -26.67
C HIS A 220 1.51 -11.13 -27.29
N SER A 221 1.20 -12.15 -28.10
CA SER A 221 2.20 -12.99 -28.77
C SER A 221 3.10 -12.19 -29.74
N LYS A 222 2.51 -11.27 -30.51
CA LYS A 222 3.25 -10.37 -31.43
C LYS A 222 4.14 -9.38 -30.69
N ALA A 223 3.68 -8.80 -29.57
CA ALA A 223 4.48 -7.88 -28.76
C ALA A 223 5.73 -8.56 -28.16
N HIS A 224 5.64 -9.85 -27.80
CA HIS A 224 6.80 -10.64 -27.37
C HIS A 224 7.72 -11.05 -28.53
N SER A 225 7.17 -11.23 -29.73
CA SER A 225 7.91 -11.72 -30.90
C SER A 225 8.63 -10.61 -31.69
N ALA A 226 8.18 -9.34 -31.58
CA ALA A 226 8.73 -8.21 -32.32
C ALA A 226 10.08 -7.66 -31.79
N GLY A 227 10.59 -8.16 -30.66
CA GLY A 227 11.88 -7.73 -30.09
C GLY A 227 13.12 -8.41 -30.69
N GLY A 228 12.96 -9.23 -31.74
CA GLY A 228 14.02 -10.13 -32.22
C GLY A 228 14.88 -9.67 -33.40
N HIS A 229 14.53 -8.58 -34.12
CA HIS A 229 15.26 -8.25 -35.35
C HIS A 229 15.53 -6.75 -35.56
N GLN A 230 16.77 -6.47 -36.00
CA GLN A 230 17.42 -5.21 -36.40
C GLN A 230 18.11 -4.43 -35.27
N GLU A 231 19.39 -4.03 -35.33
CA GLU A 231 20.46 -4.19 -36.31
C GLU A 231 21.77 -3.79 -35.58
N GLN A 232 22.85 -4.55 -35.75
CA GLN A 232 24.17 -4.18 -35.23
C GLN A 232 24.71 -2.96 -35.98
N SER A 233 24.86 -1.81 -35.32
CA SER A 233 25.86 -0.81 -35.76
C SER A 233 26.45 0.01 -34.60
N LYS A 234 27.72 -0.30 -34.32
CA LYS A 234 28.85 0.55 -33.91
C LYS A 234 28.69 1.50 -32.69
N LEU A 235 29.38 1.12 -31.62
CA LEU A 235 29.84 1.94 -30.48
C LEU A 235 30.57 3.23 -30.92
N LEU A 236 30.45 4.28 -30.10
CA LEU A 236 31.57 4.97 -29.41
C LEU A 236 31.05 5.75 -28.16
N PRO A 237 31.89 5.96 -27.12
CA PRO A 237 31.48 6.29 -25.74
C PRO A 237 31.69 7.76 -25.37
N LEU A 238 30.99 8.28 -24.33
CA LEU A 238 31.31 9.45 -23.45
C LEU A 238 29.97 9.94 -22.84
N PHE A 239 29.70 9.99 -21.53
CA PHE A 239 30.46 10.57 -20.42
C PHE A 239 30.07 9.93 -19.07
N ARG A 240 31.05 9.86 -18.17
CA ARG A 240 30.90 9.56 -16.74
C ARG A 240 30.40 10.79 -15.98
N GLY A 241 29.47 10.58 -15.05
CA GLY A 241 29.22 11.44 -13.90
C GLY A 241 28.54 10.63 -12.78
N PRO A 242 28.95 10.76 -11.51
CA PRO A 242 28.36 10.01 -10.42
C PRO A 242 26.99 10.60 -10.07
N ILE A 243 25.94 9.79 -10.03
CA ILE A 243 24.66 10.23 -9.48
C ILE A 243 24.47 9.59 -8.10
N CYS A 244 24.65 10.41 -7.07
CA CYS A 244 24.18 10.09 -5.72
C CYS A 244 22.66 10.01 -5.71
N TYR A 245 22.10 8.97 -5.11
CA TYR A 245 20.68 8.92 -4.76
C TYR A 245 20.52 8.71 -3.25
N ARG A 246 19.69 9.56 -2.64
CA ARG A 246 19.02 9.33 -1.36
C ARG A 246 17.66 8.71 -1.62
#